data_AF-A0A6H1ZYR3-F1
#
_entry.id   AF-A0A6H1ZYR3-F1
#
_cell.length_a   1.000
_cell.length_b   1.000
_cell.length_c   1.000
_cell.angle_alpha   90.00
_cell.angle_beta   90.00
_cell.angle_gamma   90.00
#
_symmetry.space_group_name_H-M   'P 1'
#
loop_
_entity.id
_entity.type
_entity.pdbx_description
1 polymer ?
#
loop_
_entity_poly.entity_id
_entity_poly.type
_entity_poly.pdbx_seq_one_letter_code
_entity_poly.pdbx_strand_id
1 'polypeptide(L)'
;MTDLYDLPNVDEFGDGDPLWGYKLADMDPTDGTGYYGYTDKGGGWYIKYVTATEVRYVKGVSGYAAAWVLRADPGTEYDYFYEVFL
;
A
#
# COMPACT_ATOMS: atom_id res chain seq x y z
N MET A 1 13.26 31.65 26.55
CA MET A 1 13.79 30.52 25.78
C MET A 1 12.62 29.57 25.62
N THR A 2 11.94 29.64 24.48
CA THR A 2 10.80 28.78 24.17
C THR A 2 11.31 27.35 24.06
N ASP A 3 10.68 26.45 24.79
CA ASP A 3 11.05 25.04 24.86
C ASP A 3 10.94 24.42 23.46
N LEU A 4 12.04 23.91 22.94
CA LEU A 4 12.16 23.31 21.61
C LEU A 4 11.69 21.84 21.58
N TYR A 5 10.99 21.40 22.63
CA TYR A 5 10.53 20.02 22.81
C TYR A 5 9.01 19.83 22.72
N ASP A 6 8.25 20.88 22.39
CA ASP A 6 6.84 20.75 22.01
C ASP A 6 6.70 20.59 20.48
N LEU A 7 7.51 19.69 19.92
CA LEU A 7 7.25 19.17 18.58
C LEU A 7 6.21 18.06 18.76
N PRO A 8 5.10 18.05 18.01
CA PRO A 8 4.16 16.95 18.05
C PRO A 8 4.94 15.67 17.82
N ASN A 9 4.70 14.70 18.69
CA ASN A 9 5.34 13.40 18.65
C ASN A 9 5.23 12.88 17.22
N VAL A 10 6.34 12.73 16.50
CA VAL A 10 6.34 12.30 15.09
C VAL A 10 5.84 10.86 14.92
N ASP A 11 5.50 10.20 16.03
CA ASP A 11 4.79 8.92 16.10
C ASP A 11 3.25 9.06 16.09
N GLU A 12 2.69 10.28 15.97
CA GLU A 12 1.28 10.52 15.65
C GLU A 12 0.95 10.27 14.16
N PHE A 13 1.58 9.30 13.50
CA PHE A 13 0.94 8.57 12.39
C PHE A 13 -0.17 7.65 12.94
N GLY A 14 -0.94 8.18 13.90
CA GLY A 14 -1.85 7.47 14.76
C GLY A 14 -3.18 7.22 14.05
N ASP A 15 -3.58 5.95 14.02
CA ASP A 15 -4.93 5.39 13.80
C ASP A 15 -5.73 5.85 12.56
N GLY A 16 -5.23 6.79 11.76
CA GLY A 16 -5.87 7.37 10.58
C GLY A 16 -5.11 7.16 9.27
N ASP A 17 -3.88 6.63 9.31
CA ASP A 17 -3.21 6.15 8.08
C ASP A 17 -3.82 4.79 7.70
N PRO A 18 -4.53 4.67 6.57
CA PRO A 18 -5.17 3.42 6.16
C PRO A 18 -4.15 2.33 5.79
N LEU A 19 -2.86 2.66 5.66
CA LEU A 19 -1.77 1.72 5.43
C LEU A 19 -1.06 1.28 6.72
N TRP A 20 -1.47 1.81 7.88
CA TRP A 20 -0.91 1.40 9.16
C TRP A 20 -1.07 -0.10 9.39
N GLY A 21 0.02 -0.76 9.80
CA GLY A 21 0.03 -2.18 10.11
C GLY A 21 0.25 -3.12 8.91
N TYR A 22 0.17 -2.63 7.68
CA TYR A 22 0.55 -3.41 6.50
C TYR A 22 2.07 -3.58 6.40
N LYS A 23 2.52 -4.76 5.98
CA LYS A 23 3.95 -5.10 5.78
C LYS A 23 4.16 -5.66 4.38
N LEU A 24 5.31 -5.36 3.78
CA LEU A 24 5.68 -5.89 2.46
C LEU A 24 5.71 -7.42 2.52
N ALA A 25 5.01 -8.07 1.60
CA ALA A 25 4.89 -9.53 1.52
C ALA A 25 5.61 -10.07 0.28
N ASP A 26 5.35 -9.49 -0.90
CA ASP A 26 6.00 -9.86 -2.15
C ASP A 26 6.38 -8.63 -2.99
N MET A 27 7.37 -8.81 -3.86
CA MET A 27 7.83 -7.80 -4.81
C MET A 27 8.10 -8.43 -6.18
N ASP A 28 7.70 -7.70 -7.22
CA ASP A 28 8.00 -8.01 -8.61
C ASP A 28 8.47 -6.72 -9.30
N PRO A 29 9.72 -6.30 -9.05
CA PRO A 29 10.29 -5.14 -9.72
C PRO A 29 10.72 -5.53 -11.13
N THR A 30 10.09 -4.93 -12.14
CA THR A 30 10.56 -5.02 -13.54
C THR A 30 10.90 -3.65 -14.08
N ASP A 31 11.71 -3.61 -15.14
CA ASP A 31 12.09 -2.36 -15.79
C ASP A 31 10.86 -1.69 -16.41
N GLY A 32 10.39 -0.61 -15.79
CA GLY A 32 9.25 0.20 -16.24
C GLY A 32 7.97 0.02 -15.44
N THR A 33 7.69 -1.19 -14.93
CA THR A 33 6.52 -1.48 -14.10
C THR A 33 6.90 -2.35 -12.90
N GLY A 34 6.63 -1.90 -11.69
CA GLY A 34 6.86 -2.65 -10.46
C GLY A 34 5.55 -2.94 -9.73
N TYR A 35 5.44 -4.15 -9.17
CA TYR A 35 4.35 -4.52 -8.28
C TYR A 35 4.89 -4.83 -6.89
N TYR A 36 4.23 -4.31 -5.86
CA TYR A 36 4.62 -4.50 -4.46
C TYR A 36 3.38 -4.84 -3.65
N GLY A 37 3.34 -6.05 -3.10
CA GLY A 37 2.21 -6.53 -2.33
C GLY A 37 2.48 -6.42 -0.84
N TYR A 38 1.45 -6.01 -0.11
CA TYR A 38 1.51 -5.79 1.33
C TYR A 38 0.34 -6.49 2.00
N THR A 39 0.57 -7.06 3.18
CA THR A 39 -0.45 -7.74 3.98
C THR A 39 -0.44 -7.22 5.41
N ASP A 40 -1.61 -7.15 6.04
CA ASP A 40 -1.75 -6.90 7.48
C ASP A 40 -1.96 -8.19 8.28
N LYS A 41 -1.98 -8.07 9.61
CA LYS A 41 -2.20 -9.20 10.54
C LYS A 41 -3.59 -9.84 10.45
N GLY A 42 -4.57 -9.13 9.87
CA GLY A 42 -5.95 -9.57 9.71
C GLY A 42 -6.22 -10.28 8.39
N GLY A 43 -5.22 -10.36 7.50
CA GLY A 43 -5.37 -10.91 6.15
C GLY A 43 -5.82 -9.89 5.11
N GLY A 44 -5.98 -8.62 5.50
CA GLY A 44 -6.12 -7.50 4.58
C GLY A 44 -4.84 -7.35 3.77
N TRP A 45 -4.99 -6.91 2.52
CA TRP A 45 -3.87 -6.73 1.61
C TRP A 45 -4.08 -5.56 0.66
N TYR A 46 -2.99 -5.03 0.14
CA TYR A 46 -3.01 -4.18 -1.05
C TYR A 46 -1.82 -4.48 -1.95
N ILE A 47 -1.97 -4.21 -3.24
CA ILE A 47 -0.89 -4.26 -4.22
C ILE A 47 -0.70 -2.85 -4.77
N LYS A 48 0.53 -2.37 -4.70
CA LYS A 48 0.97 -1.12 -5.29
C LYS A 48 1.54 -1.41 -6.67
N TYR A 49 0.92 -0.85 -7.69
CA TYR A 49 1.42 -0.77 -9.06
C TYR A 49 2.21 0.54 -9.22
N VAL A 50 3.42 0.45 -9.75
CA VAL A 50 4.33 1.59 -9.92
C VAL A 50 4.85 1.60 -11.33
N THR A 51 4.74 2.73 -12.02
CA THR A 51 5.46 3.00 -13.27
C THR A 51 6.48 4.10 -13.07
N ALA A 52 7.13 4.54 -14.14
CA ALA A 52 7.99 5.72 -14.11
C ALA A 52 7.28 7.01 -13.67
N THR A 53 5.96 7.10 -13.86
CA THR A 53 5.19 8.34 -13.65
C THR A 53 3.98 8.18 -12.76
N GLU A 54 3.57 6.96 -12.45
CA GLU A 54 2.30 6.69 -11.78
C GLU A 54 2.44 5.69 -10.65
N VAL A 55 1.60 5.87 -9.65
CA VAL A 55 1.38 4.91 -8.57
C VAL A 55 -0.12 4.69 -8.45
N ARG A 56 -0.52 3.43 -8.45
CA ARG A 56 -1.91 2.99 -8.29
C ARG A 56 -1.97 1.83 -7.31
N TYR A 57 -3.16 1.56 -6.80
CA TYR A 57 -3.42 0.61 -5.74
C TYR A 57 -4.62 -0.25 -6.08
N VAL A 58 -4.62 -1.46 -5.55
CA VAL A 58 -5.79 -2.32 -5.43
C VAL A 58 -5.72 -2.98 -4.06
N LYS A 59 -6.86 -3.19 -3.39
CA LYS A 59 -6.91 -3.77 -2.04
C LYS A 59 -7.92 -4.91 -1.95
N GLY A 60 -7.77 -5.73 -0.92
CA GLY A 60 -8.76 -6.73 -0.53
C GLY A 60 -8.65 -7.11 0.93
N VAL A 61 -9.65 -7.84 1.42
CA VAL A 61 -9.74 -8.26 2.84
C VAL A 61 -9.26 -9.70 3.09
N SER A 62 -9.05 -10.47 2.02
CA SER A 62 -8.56 -11.85 2.05
C SER A 62 -8.15 -12.31 0.64
N GLY A 63 -7.50 -13.48 0.52
CA GLY A 63 -7.18 -14.06 -0.79
C GLY A 63 -5.94 -13.46 -1.47
N TYR A 64 -5.03 -12.87 -0.71
CA TYR A 64 -3.82 -12.21 -1.22
C TYR A 64 -3.02 -13.06 -2.22
N ALA A 65 -2.77 -14.35 -1.93
CA ALA A 65 -1.98 -15.20 -2.81
C ALA A 65 -2.59 -15.33 -4.22
N ALA A 66 -3.92 -15.39 -4.33
CA ALA A 66 -4.59 -15.44 -5.62
C ALA A 66 -4.52 -14.08 -6.34
N ALA A 67 -4.73 -12.99 -5.61
CA ALA A 67 -4.59 -11.64 -6.14
C ALA A 67 -3.16 -11.35 -6.63
N TRP A 68 -2.15 -11.82 -5.89
CA TRP A 68 -0.75 -11.67 -6.25
C TRP A 68 -0.41 -12.35 -7.59
N VAL A 69 -0.93 -13.56 -7.83
CA VAL A 69 -0.77 -14.25 -9.12
C VAL A 69 -1.34 -13.42 -10.27
N LEU A 70 -2.45 -12.71 -10.03
CA LEU A 70 -3.14 -11.89 -11.03
C LEU A 70 -2.66 -10.43 -11.09
N ARG A 71 -1.62 -10.04 -10.32
CA ARG A 71 -1.18 -8.63 -10.18
C ARG A 71 -0.95 -7.91 -11.53
N ALA A 72 -0.47 -8.62 -12.54
CA ALA A 72 -0.17 -8.08 -13.88
C ALA A 72 -1.23 -8.45 -14.92
N ASP A 73 -2.32 -9.10 -14.50
CA ASP A 73 -3.45 -9.43 -15.37
C ASP A 73 -4.15 -8.14 -15.82
N PRO A 74 -4.51 -7.99 -17.11
CA PRO A 74 -5.16 -6.79 -17.63
C PRO A 74 -6.56 -6.54 -17.06
N GLY A 75 -7.19 -7.54 -16.43
CA GLY A 75 -8.44 -7.38 -15.70
C GLY A 75 -8.29 -6.87 -14.27
N THR A 76 -7.07 -6.72 -13.75
CA THR A 76 -6.83 -6.12 -12.44
C THR A 76 -6.90 -4.60 -12.55
N GLU A 77 -7.95 -4.01 -12.00
CA GLU A 77 -8.15 -2.56 -12.01
C GLU A 77 -7.45 -1.93 -10.81
N TYR A 78 -6.41 -1.14 -11.10
CA TYR A 78 -5.70 -0.34 -10.10
C TYR A 78 -6.15 1.12 -10.19
N ASP A 79 -6.33 1.76 -9.04
CA ASP A 79 -6.79 3.15 -8.97
C ASP A 79 -5.94 4.00 -8.02
N TYR A 80 -6.21 5.30 -7.95
CA TYR A 80 -5.57 6.22 -7.05
C TYR A 80 -5.87 5.88 -5.59
N PHE A 81 -4.93 6.24 -4.72
CA PHE A 81 -5.02 5.98 -3.28
C PHE A 81 -6.35 6.44 -2.66
N TYR A 82 -6.82 7.64 -3.02
CA TYR A 82 -8.03 8.23 -2.45
C TYR A 82 -9.32 7.54 -2.92
N GLU A 83 -9.31 6.80 -4.02
CA GLU A 83 -10.44 5.96 -4.45
C GLU A 83 -10.41 4.61 -3.71
N VAL A 84 -9.21 4.08 -3.47
CA VAL A 84 -9.01 2.74 -2.88
C VAL A 84 -9.12 2.76 -1.35
N PHE A 85 -8.67 3.83 -0.68
CA PHE A 85 -8.58 3.92 0.78
C PHE A 85 -9.43 5.06 1.37
N LEU A 86 -10.72 5.07 1.01
CA LEU A 86 -11.76 5.89 1.66
C LEU A 86 -11.95 5.57 3.14
#